data_AF-A0A5C3DZA4-F1
#
_entry.id   AF-A0A5C3DZA4-F1
#
_cell.length_a   1.000
_cell.length_b   1.000
_cell.length_c   1.000
_cell.angle_alpha   90.00
_cell.angle_beta   90.00
_cell.angle_gamma   90.00
#
_symmetry.space_group_name_H-M   'P 1'
#
loop_
_entity.id
_entity.type
_entity.pdbx_description
1 polymer ?
#
loop_
_entity_poly.entity_id
_entity_poly.type
_entity_poly.pdbx_seq_one_letter_code
_entity_poly.pdbx_strand_id
1 'polypeptide(L)'
;MHVRKVFKTAIASTLLLVGASGATSLPMSSNDKYTVLSKREASGDLSSSPLVKPTWMHLEKRTDISAALSVLNSIVPGLNLSSSTGTSLNDSGPSNYSLAGIPLNNTASLNQSEIDRARSCPGIELITTRGANDSFTDGYWLGEMARQVMSRLPNGTSRRTETRYDSNIGNDIQSQIKAALDGSWWVANYTTLLAQSCPNTTIIMMAYSLGAAANTVASTRPRFPISRIRSAVYWGNPMFSPGRPQNRGTAKSALGQTALLGYRTPRGMQPVVRDYCLTGDIICTNWGNLTVHLSYANSTWQDQTVDYLVQTALT
;
A
#
# COMPACT_ATOMS: atom_id res chain seq x y z
N MET A 1 -54.96 40.35 43.54
CA MET A 1 -54.04 41.34 42.91
C MET A 1 -52.60 40.84 43.02
N HIS A 2 -52.05 40.23 41.97
CA HIS A 2 -50.77 40.59 41.35
C HIS A 2 -50.47 39.58 40.24
N VAL A 3 -50.20 40.14 39.06
CA VAL A 3 -50.04 39.48 37.76
C VAL A 3 -48.56 39.55 37.42
N ARG A 4 -47.96 38.46 36.90
CA ARG A 4 -47.34 38.42 35.55
C ARG A 4 -46.57 37.13 35.28
N LYS A 5 -46.95 36.54 34.15
CA LYS A 5 -46.31 35.48 33.35
C LYS A 5 -44.87 35.86 32.98
N VAL A 6 -43.99 34.87 32.78
CA VAL A 6 -43.23 34.67 31.52
C VAL A 6 -42.91 33.17 31.35
N PHE A 7 -43.34 32.61 30.21
CA PHE A 7 -42.94 31.32 29.67
C PHE A 7 -41.49 31.37 29.14
N LYS A 8 -40.71 30.29 29.29
CA LYS A 8 -39.77 29.82 28.27
C LYS A 8 -39.52 28.30 28.41
N THR A 9 -39.62 27.65 27.27
CA THR A 9 -39.53 26.22 26.95
C THR A 9 -38.08 25.76 26.73
N ALA A 10 -37.93 24.41 26.69
CA ALA A 10 -36.77 23.60 26.30
C ALA A 10 -35.78 23.28 27.46
N ILE A 11 -35.28 22.07 27.67
CA ILE A 11 -34.87 21.01 26.74
C ILE A 11 -35.10 19.63 27.40
N ALA A 12 -35.62 18.67 26.62
CA ALA A 12 -35.75 17.27 27.01
C ALA A 12 -34.35 16.62 27.15
N SER A 13 -34.07 16.07 28.32
CA SER A 13 -32.89 15.25 28.58
C SER A 13 -33.10 13.86 28.00
N THR A 14 -32.68 13.66 26.74
CA THR A 14 -32.53 12.31 26.19
C THR A 14 -31.14 11.78 26.57
N LEU A 15 -31.13 10.78 27.46
CA LEU A 15 -29.97 9.96 27.79
C LEU A 15 -29.38 9.34 26.51
N LEU A 16 -28.21 9.82 26.09
CA LEU A 16 -27.34 9.11 25.15
C LEU A 16 -26.66 7.97 25.91
N LEU A 17 -27.13 6.74 25.69
CA LEU A 17 -26.37 5.55 26.08
C LEU A 17 -25.12 5.47 25.22
N VAL A 18 -23.99 5.56 25.92
CA VAL A 18 -22.62 5.36 25.45
C VAL A 18 -22.49 3.94 24.91
N GLY A 19 -22.58 3.78 23.60
CA GLY A 19 -22.10 2.60 22.89
C GLY A 19 -20.60 2.73 22.64
N ALA A 20 -19.78 2.64 23.70
CA ALA A 20 -18.35 2.43 23.57
C ALA A 20 -18.11 0.95 23.24
N SER A 21 -18.32 0.57 21.98
CA SER A 21 -17.80 -0.69 21.46
C SER A 21 -16.30 -0.51 21.29
N GLY A 22 -15.56 -0.72 22.37
CA GLY A 22 -14.11 -0.79 22.34
C GLY A 22 -13.69 -1.83 21.29
N ALA A 23 -12.77 -1.45 20.42
CA ALA A 23 -12.05 -2.40 19.59
C ALA A 23 -11.50 -3.49 20.53
N THR A 24 -12.03 -4.70 20.44
CA THR A 24 -11.47 -5.83 21.16
C THR A 24 -10.07 -6.06 20.59
N SER A 25 -9.05 -5.72 21.37
CA SER A 25 -7.67 -6.10 21.12
C SER A 25 -7.59 -7.58 20.77
N LEU A 26 -6.67 -7.93 19.86
CA LEU A 26 -6.43 -9.30 19.43
C LEU A 26 -6.37 -10.25 20.64
N PRO A 27 -6.95 -11.47 20.58
CA PRO A 27 -6.56 -12.50 21.53
C PRO A 27 -5.06 -12.74 21.34
N MET A 28 -4.28 -12.45 22.39
CA MET A 28 -2.85 -12.75 22.42
C MET A 28 -2.67 -14.27 22.36
N SER A 29 -2.61 -14.83 21.17
CA SER A 29 -2.08 -16.17 20.97
C SER A 29 -0.60 -16.13 21.33
N SER A 30 -0.17 -16.99 22.25
CA SER A 30 1.23 -17.15 22.64
C SER A 30 2.16 -17.55 21.48
N ASN A 31 1.57 -17.84 20.31
CA ASN A 31 2.24 -18.20 19.06
C ASN A 31 2.15 -17.12 17.96
N ASP A 32 1.71 -15.89 18.28
CA ASP A 32 1.79 -14.78 17.31
C ASP A 32 3.26 -14.52 16.96
N LYS A 33 3.62 -14.81 15.69
CA LYS A 33 4.98 -14.72 15.17
C LYS A 33 5.56 -13.31 15.35
N TYR A 34 4.76 -12.25 15.33
CA TYR A 34 5.25 -10.89 15.57
C TYR A 34 5.58 -10.65 17.05
N THR A 35 4.80 -11.23 17.95
CA THR A 35 5.09 -11.29 19.39
C THR A 35 6.30 -12.19 19.69
N VAL A 36 6.49 -13.30 18.96
CA VAL A 36 7.65 -14.19 19.10
C VAL A 36 8.92 -13.56 18.51
N LEU A 37 8.83 -12.87 17.37
CA LEU A 37 9.95 -12.16 16.75
C LEU A 37 10.41 -10.98 17.61
N SER A 38 9.49 -10.17 18.13
CA SER A 38 9.82 -9.09 19.08
C SER A 38 10.43 -9.62 20.38
N LYS A 39 9.95 -10.77 20.90
CA LYS A 39 10.56 -11.43 22.08
C LYS A 39 11.97 -11.98 21.80
N ARG A 40 12.22 -12.58 20.62
CA ARG A 40 13.54 -13.10 20.22
C ARG A 40 14.56 -12.00 19.92
N GLU A 41 14.09 -10.85 19.46
CA GLU A 41 14.91 -9.64 19.29
C GLU A 41 15.31 -9.04 20.64
N ALA A 42 14.35 -8.93 21.57
CA ALA A 42 14.61 -8.46 22.94
C ALA A 42 15.59 -9.37 23.71
N SER A 43 15.69 -10.66 23.35
CA SER A 43 16.62 -11.62 23.95
C SER A 43 18.00 -11.70 23.25
N GLY A 44 18.25 -10.92 22.20
CA GLY A 44 19.54 -10.91 21.49
C GLY A 44 19.85 -12.16 20.65
N ASP A 45 18.86 -13.02 20.40
CA ASP A 45 19.05 -14.38 19.87
C ASP A 45 18.94 -14.47 18.33
N LEU A 46 19.02 -13.33 17.62
CA LEU A 46 18.87 -13.26 16.16
C LEU A 46 20.19 -13.47 15.39
N SER A 47 21.34 -13.52 16.07
CA SER A 47 22.67 -13.65 15.44
C SER A 47 22.94 -15.02 14.79
N SER A 48 22.12 -16.02 15.10
CA SER A 48 22.27 -17.41 14.62
C SER A 48 21.16 -17.87 13.66
N SER A 49 20.13 -17.04 13.42
CA SER A 49 19.11 -17.36 12.40
C SER A 49 19.69 -17.13 11.00
N PRO A 50 19.47 -18.05 10.03
CA PRO A 50 19.94 -17.88 8.64
C PRO A 50 19.36 -16.64 7.93
N LEU A 51 18.45 -15.91 8.57
CA LEU A 51 17.77 -14.71 8.08
C LEU A 51 18.46 -13.39 8.45
N VAL A 52 19.52 -13.38 9.27
CA VAL A 52 20.21 -12.14 9.66
C VAL A 52 21.72 -12.34 9.69
N LYS A 53 22.37 -12.12 8.55
CA LYS A 53 23.76 -11.66 8.51
C LYS A 53 23.82 -10.35 7.72
N PRO A 54 24.12 -9.21 8.35
CA PRO A 54 24.20 -7.93 7.65
C PRO A 54 25.51 -7.84 6.87
N THR A 55 25.47 -8.04 5.56
CA THR A 55 26.59 -7.72 4.67
C THR A 55 26.40 -6.32 4.10
N TRP A 56 26.67 -5.30 4.93
CA TRP A 56 26.74 -3.89 4.51
C TRP A 56 28.15 -3.34 4.71
N MET A 57 29.09 -3.93 3.98
CA MET A 57 30.36 -3.27 3.67
C MET A 57 30.65 -3.54 2.19
N HIS A 58 31.08 -2.51 1.47
CA HIS A 58 31.30 -2.41 0.01
C HIS A 58 30.14 -1.80 -0.79
N LEU A 59 30.00 -0.48 -0.65
CA LEU A 59 29.56 0.39 -1.73
C LEU A 59 30.62 0.36 -2.85
N GLU A 60 30.33 -0.30 -3.97
CA GLU A 60 31.01 -0.02 -5.24
C GLU A 60 30.07 0.75 -6.17
N LYS A 61 30.54 1.92 -6.57
CA LYS A 61 29.94 2.78 -7.58
C LYS A 61 30.07 2.09 -8.95
N ARG A 62 28.96 1.76 -9.61
CA ARG A 62 29.00 1.32 -11.02
C ARG A 62 28.22 2.26 -11.92
N THR A 63 28.99 2.99 -12.73
CA THR A 63 28.58 3.72 -13.92
C THR A 63 28.54 2.73 -15.08
N ASP A 64 27.43 2.01 -15.27
CA ASP A 64 27.25 1.21 -16.48
C ASP A 64 25.82 1.35 -16.99
N ILE A 65 25.70 2.04 -18.11
CA ILE A 65 24.44 2.40 -18.78
C ILE A 65 23.82 1.16 -19.46
N SER A 66 24.61 0.10 -19.66
CA SER A 66 24.17 -1.17 -20.26
C SER A 66 23.21 -1.94 -19.36
N ALA A 67 23.39 -1.83 -18.04
CA ALA A 67 22.47 -2.41 -17.06
C ALA A 67 21.12 -1.65 -17.02
N ALA A 68 21.12 -0.34 -17.26
CA ALA A 68 19.88 0.42 -17.40
C ALA A 68 19.09 0.02 -18.65
N LEU A 69 19.78 -0.32 -19.75
CA LEU A 69 19.17 -0.77 -21.00
C LEU A 69 18.58 -2.19 -20.91
N SER A 70 19.25 -3.11 -20.20
CA SER A 70 18.71 -4.45 -19.94
C SER A 70 17.50 -4.42 -18.99
N VAL A 71 17.50 -3.47 -18.04
CA VAL A 71 16.36 -3.18 -17.20
C VAL A 71 15.20 -2.62 -18.04
N LEU A 72 15.43 -1.71 -18.99
CA LEU A 72 14.39 -1.22 -19.91
C LEU A 72 13.74 -2.32 -20.77
N ASN A 73 14.53 -3.26 -21.31
CA ASN A 73 14.00 -4.39 -22.06
C ASN A 73 13.24 -5.41 -21.20
N SER A 74 13.53 -5.48 -19.89
CA SER A 74 12.76 -6.29 -18.94
C SER A 74 11.55 -5.56 -18.35
N ILE A 75 11.51 -4.22 -18.43
CA ILE A 75 10.37 -3.37 -18.02
C ILE A 75 9.22 -3.42 -19.03
N VAL A 76 9.49 -3.61 -20.33
CA VAL A 76 8.47 -3.77 -21.38
C VAL A 76 8.86 -4.88 -22.37
N PRO A 77 8.34 -6.11 -22.21
CA PRO A 77 8.56 -7.17 -23.19
C PRO A 77 7.97 -6.76 -24.55
N GLY A 78 8.84 -6.57 -25.57
CA GLY A 78 8.45 -6.12 -26.91
C GLY A 78 8.82 -4.68 -27.28
N LEU A 79 9.55 -3.95 -26.42
CA LEU A 79 10.06 -2.62 -26.76
C LEU A 79 11.18 -2.72 -27.81
N ASN A 80 10.85 -2.69 -29.11
CA ASN A 80 11.85 -2.58 -30.16
C ASN A 80 12.27 -1.11 -30.31
N LEU A 81 13.40 -0.74 -29.71
CA LEU A 81 13.95 0.63 -29.71
C LEU A 81 14.63 1.01 -31.04
N SER A 82 14.08 0.57 -32.17
CA SER A 82 14.57 0.95 -33.52
C SER A 82 13.67 1.98 -34.22
N SER A 83 12.64 2.52 -33.56
CA SER A 83 11.72 3.49 -34.18
C SER A 83 11.91 4.95 -33.72
N SER A 84 13.10 5.34 -33.26
CA SER A 84 13.44 6.75 -33.02
C SER A 84 14.39 7.33 -34.06
N THR A 85 14.18 7.02 -35.34
CA THR A 85 14.59 7.87 -36.47
C THR A 85 13.63 7.60 -37.60
N GLY A 86 12.80 8.59 -37.95
CA GLY A 86 11.89 8.48 -39.06
C GLY A 86 12.65 8.37 -40.38
N THR A 87 12.40 7.31 -41.14
CA THR A 87 12.39 7.30 -42.61
C THR A 87 11.49 6.15 -43.07
N SER A 88 10.58 6.47 -43.99
CA SER A 88 9.67 5.53 -44.65
C SER A 88 10.43 4.68 -45.68
N LEU A 89 10.26 3.36 -45.66
CA LEU A 89 10.54 2.50 -46.81
C LEU A 89 9.53 1.34 -46.87
N ASN A 90 8.64 1.46 -47.86
CA ASN A 90 7.96 0.43 -48.64
C ASN A 90 7.21 -0.74 -47.93
N ASP A 91 5.89 -0.66 -48.10
CA ASP A 91 5.00 -1.72 -48.62
C ASP A 91 3.99 -2.41 -47.65
N SER A 92 2.73 -2.29 -48.09
CA SER A 92 1.49 -3.04 -47.82
C SER A 92 1.05 -3.44 -46.39
N GLY A 93 0.24 -2.58 -45.75
CA GLY A 93 -0.77 -2.94 -44.75
C GLY A 93 -1.17 -1.78 -43.83
N PRO A 94 -2.46 -1.56 -43.49
CA PRO A 94 -2.85 -0.43 -42.65
C PRO A 94 -2.48 -0.70 -41.19
N SER A 95 -1.25 -0.34 -40.84
CA SER A 95 -0.76 -0.39 -39.46
C SER A 95 -1.22 0.87 -38.72
N ASN A 96 -2.43 0.83 -38.16
CA ASN A 96 -2.93 1.86 -37.26
C ASN A 96 -2.17 1.82 -35.93
N TYR A 97 -1.06 2.54 -35.82
CA TYR A 97 -0.47 2.89 -34.53
C TYR A 97 -0.54 4.40 -34.36
N SER A 98 -1.58 4.87 -33.66
CA SER A 98 -1.54 6.19 -33.04
C SER A 98 -0.86 6.08 -31.68
N LEU A 99 -0.32 7.19 -31.19
CA LEU A 99 0.14 7.38 -29.81
C LEU A 99 -0.99 7.18 -28.75
N ALA A 100 -2.18 6.71 -29.18
CA ALA A 100 -3.30 6.23 -28.36
C ALA A 100 -3.45 4.68 -28.36
N GLY A 101 -2.40 3.92 -28.69
CA GLY A 101 -2.48 2.47 -28.93
C GLY A 101 -2.11 1.51 -27.79
N ILE A 102 -1.90 1.94 -26.54
CA ILE A 102 -1.79 0.97 -25.44
C ILE A 102 -3.23 0.53 -25.09
N PRO A 103 -3.59 -0.76 -25.26
CA PRO A 103 -4.95 -1.23 -25.01
C PRO A 103 -5.41 -0.80 -23.61
N LEU A 104 -6.67 -0.37 -23.52
CA LEU A 104 -7.31 0.07 -22.28
C LEU A 104 -7.23 -0.99 -21.17
N ASN A 105 -6.97 -2.25 -21.53
CA ASN A 105 -6.77 -3.39 -20.63
C ASN A 105 -5.29 -3.78 -20.54
N ASN A 106 -4.46 -2.99 -19.85
CA ASN A 106 -3.10 -3.45 -19.53
C ASN A 106 -3.17 -4.53 -18.44
N THR A 107 -3.24 -5.79 -18.86
CA THR A 107 -3.27 -6.97 -17.97
C THR A 107 -1.93 -7.69 -17.91
N ALA A 108 -0.83 -7.08 -18.37
CA ALA A 108 0.45 -7.74 -18.59
C ALA A 108 1.08 -8.38 -17.33
N SER A 109 0.66 -7.96 -16.14
CA SER A 109 1.10 -8.52 -14.85
C SER A 109 0.02 -9.33 -14.13
N LEU A 110 -1.14 -9.55 -14.76
CA LEU A 110 -2.30 -10.23 -14.17
C LEU A 110 -2.52 -11.59 -14.83
N ASN A 111 -2.93 -12.60 -14.06
CA ASN A 111 -3.43 -13.86 -14.59
C ASN A 111 -4.94 -13.77 -14.86
N GLN A 112 -5.52 -14.82 -15.47
CA GLN A 112 -6.94 -14.83 -15.81
C GLN A 112 -7.85 -14.67 -14.57
N SER A 113 -7.54 -15.34 -13.46
CA SER A 113 -8.37 -15.25 -12.26
C SER A 113 -8.37 -13.85 -11.62
N GLU A 114 -7.26 -13.12 -11.73
CA GLU A 114 -7.17 -11.71 -11.31
C GLU A 114 -7.93 -10.78 -12.24
N ILE A 115 -7.89 -11.02 -13.54
CA ILE A 115 -8.68 -10.28 -14.53
C ILE A 115 -10.18 -10.48 -14.25
N ASP A 116 -10.63 -11.72 -14.06
CA ASP A 116 -12.02 -12.04 -13.76
C ASP A 116 -12.45 -11.46 -12.41
N ARG A 117 -11.55 -11.47 -11.42
CA ARG A 117 -11.78 -10.85 -10.11
C ARG A 117 -11.94 -9.33 -10.23
N ALA A 118 -11.08 -8.65 -10.98
CA ALA A 118 -11.20 -7.21 -11.21
C ALA A 118 -12.51 -6.83 -11.94
N ARG A 119 -13.14 -7.77 -12.66
CA ARG A 119 -14.39 -7.57 -13.41
C ARG A 119 -15.68 -7.95 -12.67
N SER A 120 -15.59 -8.50 -11.46
CA SER A 120 -16.76 -8.98 -10.69
C SER A 120 -17.34 -7.94 -9.70
N CYS A 121 -16.89 -6.69 -9.77
CA CYS A 121 -17.52 -5.48 -9.21
C CYS A 121 -18.17 -5.60 -7.82
N PRO A 122 -17.38 -5.76 -6.75
CA PRO A 122 -17.91 -5.67 -5.39
C PRO A 122 -18.31 -4.23 -5.07
N GLY A 123 -19.13 -4.03 -4.03
CA GLY A 123 -19.40 -2.68 -3.54
C GLY A 123 -18.11 -1.99 -3.07
N ILE A 124 -17.27 -2.72 -2.35
CA ILE A 124 -15.99 -2.24 -1.81
C ILE A 124 -14.89 -3.26 -2.11
N GLU A 125 -13.78 -2.81 -2.70
CA GLU A 125 -12.57 -3.61 -2.89
C GLU A 125 -11.45 -3.08 -1.98
N LEU A 126 -10.93 -3.96 -1.13
CA LEU A 126 -9.74 -3.73 -0.32
C LEU A 126 -8.54 -4.41 -1.00
N ILE A 127 -7.70 -3.61 -1.64
CA ILE A 127 -6.44 -4.06 -2.25
C ILE A 127 -5.36 -4.01 -1.18
N THR A 128 -4.82 -5.18 -0.81
CA THR A 128 -3.75 -5.28 0.18
C THR A 128 -2.41 -5.60 -0.47
N THR A 129 -1.33 -5.05 0.09
CA THR A 129 0.04 -5.24 -0.43
C THR A 129 1.00 -5.44 0.74
N ARG A 130 1.38 -6.70 1.00
CA ARG A 130 2.22 -7.09 2.15
C ARG A 130 3.65 -6.57 2.12
N GLY A 131 4.40 -6.83 3.18
CA GLY A 131 5.81 -6.46 3.31
C GLY A 131 6.77 -7.57 2.85
N ALA A 132 8.07 -7.28 2.88
CA ALA A 132 9.09 -8.29 2.63
C ALA A 132 9.05 -9.40 3.70
N ASN A 133 9.27 -10.64 3.27
CA ASN A 133 9.35 -11.84 4.10
C ASN A 133 8.11 -12.10 4.99
N ASP A 134 6.96 -11.55 4.58
CA ASP A 134 5.68 -11.98 5.13
C ASP A 134 5.45 -13.43 4.69
N SER A 135 5.45 -14.34 5.66
CA SER A 135 5.52 -15.80 5.44
C SER A 135 4.21 -16.41 4.95
N PHE A 136 3.17 -15.61 4.78
CA PHE A 136 1.88 -16.06 4.26
C PHE A 136 1.66 -15.47 2.87
N THR A 137 1.21 -16.30 1.93
CA THR A 137 0.91 -15.89 0.54
C THR A 137 -0.06 -14.72 0.47
N ASP A 138 -0.94 -14.58 1.48
CA ASP A 138 -1.96 -13.54 1.55
C ASP A 138 -1.63 -12.40 2.55
N GLY A 139 -0.45 -12.40 3.17
CA GLY A 139 -0.01 -11.42 4.17
C GLY A 139 -0.85 -11.42 5.45
N TYR A 140 -0.39 -12.11 6.50
CA TYR A 140 -1.21 -12.39 7.70
C TYR A 140 -1.74 -11.14 8.38
N TRP A 141 -0.84 -10.18 8.65
CA TRP A 141 -1.21 -8.96 9.37
C TRP A 141 -2.20 -8.11 8.58
N LEU A 142 -1.91 -7.84 7.30
CA LEU A 142 -2.87 -7.12 6.47
C LEU A 142 -4.16 -7.91 6.32
N GLY A 143 -4.10 -9.25 6.28
CA GLY A 143 -5.23 -10.21 6.29
C GLY A 143 -6.22 -9.89 7.39
N GLU A 144 -5.70 -9.93 8.60
CA GLU A 144 -6.44 -9.66 9.82
C GLU A 144 -6.95 -8.22 9.88
N MET A 145 -6.16 -7.26 9.40
CA MET A 145 -6.57 -5.86 9.30
C MET A 145 -7.75 -5.64 8.38
N ALA A 146 -7.72 -6.21 7.17
CA ALA A 146 -8.84 -6.13 6.25
C ALA A 146 -10.07 -6.82 6.85
N ARG A 147 -9.90 -7.95 7.55
CA ARG A 147 -10.99 -8.63 8.25
C ARG A 147 -11.66 -7.73 9.29
N GLN A 148 -10.88 -6.99 10.09
CA GLN A 148 -11.43 -6.03 11.06
C GLN A 148 -12.25 -4.92 10.38
N VAL A 149 -11.73 -4.35 9.29
CA VAL A 149 -12.49 -3.35 8.49
C VAL A 149 -13.77 -3.97 7.94
N MET A 150 -13.67 -5.09 7.22
CA MET A 150 -14.79 -5.78 6.58
C MET A 150 -15.88 -6.21 7.58
N SER A 151 -15.50 -6.58 8.81
CA SER A 151 -16.45 -6.95 9.87
C SER A 151 -17.35 -5.79 10.32
N ARG A 152 -16.96 -4.55 10.02
CA ARG A 152 -17.70 -3.32 10.33
C ARG A 152 -18.42 -2.74 9.10
N LEU A 153 -18.34 -3.42 7.97
CA LEU A 153 -19.05 -3.06 6.73
C LEU A 153 -20.30 -3.93 6.56
N PRO A 154 -21.31 -3.49 5.79
CA PRO A 154 -22.49 -4.29 5.53
C PRO A 154 -22.12 -5.64 4.91
N ASN A 155 -22.75 -6.72 5.38
CA ASN A 155 -22.39 -8.07 4.97
C ASN A 155 -22.48 -8.24 3.44
N GLY A 156 -21.51 -8.94 2.85
CA GLY A 156 -21.46 -9.22 1.41
C GLY A 156 -21.09 -8.03 0.51
N THR A 157 -20.80 -6.85 1.05
CA THR A 157 -20.47 -5.67 0.23
C THR A 157 -18.99 -5.53 -0.10
N SER A 158 -18.12 -6.05 0.78
CA SER A 158 -16.67 -5.88 0.69
C SER A 158 -15.96 -7.15 0.27
N ARG A 159 -14.89 -7.00 -0.51
CA ARG A 159 -13.96 -8.06 -0.87
C ARG A 159 -12.52 -7.59 -0.65
N ARG A 160 -11.66 -8.52 -0.26
CA ARG A 160 -10.20 -8.32 -0.19
C ARG A 160 -9.52 -9.00 -1.37
N THR A 161 -8.53 -8.34 -1.96
CA THR A 161 -7.58 -8.93 -2.90
C THR A 161 -6.15 -8.57 -2.51
N GLU A 162 -5.31 -9.59 -2.32
CA GLU A 162 -3.88 -9.40 -2.06
C GLU A 162 -3.12 -9.22 -3.38
N THR A 163 -2.15 -8.32 -3.37
CA THR A 163 -1.22 -8.08 -4.47
C THR A 163 -0.33 -9.30 -4.70
N ARG A 164 -0.35 -9.83 -5.92
CA ARG A 164 0.54 -10.93 -6.29
C ARG A 164 1.88 -10.40 -6.81
N TYR A 165 2.90 -10.59 -5.99
CA TYR A 165 4.30 -10.33 -6.32
C TYR A 165 5.19 -11.17 -5.39
N ASP A 166 6.46 -11.33 -5.74
CA ASP A 166 7.40 -12.01 -4.86
C ASP A 166 7.85 -11.08 -3.74
N SER A 167 7.44 -11.41 -2.53
CA SER A 167 7.83 -10.70 -1.31
C SER A 167 8.80 -11.52 -0.45
N ASN A 168 9.08 -12.78 -0.81
CA ASN A 168 9.97 -13.68 -0.06
C ASN A 168 11.40 -13.50 -0.55
N ILE A 169 11.97 -12.35 -0.22
CA ILE A 169 13.21 -11.84 -0.78
C ILE A 169 14.24 -11.57 0.32
N GLY A 170 15.51 -11.58 -0.04
CA GLY A 170 16.58 -11.18 0.88
C GLY A 170 16.44 -9.75 1.39
N ASN A 171 17.29 -9.40 2.36
CA ASN A 171 17.33 -8.03 2.92
C ASN A 171 18.17 -7.06 2.07
N ASP A 172 18.66 -7.49 0.90
CA ASP A 172 19.44 -6.64 0.02
C ASP A 172 18.55 -5.63 -0.71
N ILE A 173 19.02 -4.40 -0.84
CA ILE A 173 18.22 -3.30 -1.38
C ILE A 173 17.82 -3.49 -2.84
N GLN A 174 18.61 -4.22 -3.64
CA GLN A 174 18.32 -4.42 -5.05
C GLN A 174 17.13 -5.36 -5.23
N SER A 175 17.11 -6.48 -4.51
CA SER A 175 15.95 -7.38 -4.47
C SER A 175 14.70 -6.68 -3.94
N GLN A 176 14.85 -5.86 -2.90
CA GLN A 176 13.74 -5.06 -2.34
C GLN A 176 13.19 -4.07 -3.38
N ILE A 177 14.05 -3.31 -4.06
CA ILE A 177 13.63 -2.40 -5.13
C ILE A 177 12.94 -3.16 -6.26
N LYS A 178 13.51 -4.26 -6.72
CA LYS A 178 12.92 -5.08 -7.79
C LYS A 178 11.54 -5.60 -7.39
N ALA A 179 11.40 -6.17 -6.19
CA ALA A 179 10.13 -6.66 -5.69
C ALA A 179 9.08 -5.55 -5.57
N ALA A 180 9.46 -4.36 -5.07
CA ALA A 180 8.55 -3.21 -5.04
C ALA A 180 8.11 -2.78 -6.44
N LEU A 181 9.01 -2.79 -7.43
CA LEU A 181 8.71 -2.46 -8.82
C LEU A 181 7.74 -3.49 -9.44
N ASP A 182 8.00 -4.78 -9.25
CA ASP A 182 7.13 -5.86 -9.73
C ASP A 182 5.73 -5.77 -9.10
N GLY A 183 5.66 -5.60 -7.78
CA GLY A 183 4.40 -5.38 -7.06
C GLY A 183 3.67 -4.13 -7.52
N SER A 184 4.40 -3.05 -7.82
CA SER A 184 3.77 -1.80 -8.30
C SER A 184 3.11 -1.94 -9.68
N TRP A 185 3.62 -2.83 -10.54
CA TRP A 185 2.98 -3.14 -11.82
C TRP A 185 1.66 -3.86 -11.60
N TRP A 186 1.65 -4.87 -10.72
CA TRP A 186 0.44 -5.58 -10.37
C TRP A 186 -0.62 -4.64 -9.80
N VAL A 187 -0.25 -3.81 -8.83
CA VAL A 187 -1.18 -2.87 -8.18
C VAL A 187 -1.75 -1.90 -9.21
N ALA A 188 -0.91 -1.31 -10.06
CA ALA A 188 -1.39 -0.37 -11.07
C ALA A 188 -2.32 -1.03 -12.08
N ASN A 189 -1.97 -2.22 -12.60
CA ASN A 189 -2.76 -2.91 -13.60
C ASN A 189 -4.10 -3.40 -13.03
N TYR A 190 -4.10 -4.03 -11.85
CA TYR A 190 -5.31 -4.51 -11.19
C TYR A 190 -6.25 -3.35 -10.84
N THR A 191 -5.72 -2.30 -10.22
CA THR A 191 -6.51 -1.13 -9.81
C THR A 191 -7.10 -0.40 -11.02
N THR A 192 -6.32 -0.26 -12.10
CA THR A 192 -6.80 0.36 -13.35
C THR A 192 -7.92 -0.46 -13.98
N LEU A 193 -7.74 -1.77 -14.11
CA LEU A 193 -8.75 -2.67 -14.66
C LEU A 193 -10.04 -2.65 -13.84
N LEU A 194 -9.92 -2.70 -12.50
CA LEU A 194 -11.04 -2.62 -11.58
C LEU A 194 -11.79 -1.29 -11.73
N ALA A 195 -11.06 -0.17 -11.73
CA ALA A 195 -11.65 1.16 -11.86
C ALA A 195 -12.42 1.35 -13.18
N GLN A 196 -11.93 0.74 -14.26
CA GLN A 196 -12.58 0.78 -15.58
C GLN A 196 -13.79 -0.16 -15.66
N SER A 197 -13.65 -1.38 -15.13
CA SER A 197 -14.69 -2.41 -15.22
C SER A 197 -15.83 -2.16 -14.24
N CYS A 198 -15.51 -1.53 -13.10
CA CYS A 198 -16.40 -1.39 -11.96
C CYS A 198 -16.44 0.07 -11.46
N PRO A 199 -17.10 0.98 -12.21
CA PRO A 199 -17.13 2.41 -11.92
C PRO A 199 -17.87 2.76 -10.61
N ASN A 200 -18.62 1.82 -10.04
CA ASN A 200 -19.32 2.01 -8.76
C ASN A 200 -18.60 1.35 -7.57
N THR A 201 -17.53 0.60 -7.80
CA THR A 201 -16.76 -0.01 -6.71
C THR A 201 -15.95 1.05 -5.98
N THR A 202 -16.08 1.08 -4.65
CA THR A 202 -15.23 1.84 -3.75
C THR A 202 -13.89 1.13 -3.60
N ILE A 203 -12.79 1.78 -3.99
CA ILE A 203 -11.45 1.19 -3.96
C ILE A 203 -10.68 1.71 -2.73
N ILE A 204 -10.23 0.78 -1.89
CA ILE A 204 -9.43 1.03 -0.70
C ILE A 204 -8.10 0.31 -0.82
N MET A 205 -7.00 0.98 -0.48
CA MET A 205 -5.67 0.38 -0.53
C MET A 205 -5.05 0.28 0.88
N MET A 206 -4.43 -0.85 1.19
CA MET A 206 -3.72 -1.06 2.45
C MET A 206 -2.36 -1.66 2.17
N ALA A 207 -1.28 -1.06 2.63
CA ALA A 207 0.05 -1.58 2.32
C ALA A 207 1.08 -1.38 3.42
N TYR A 208 1.94 -2.38 3.56
CA TYR A 208 2.89 -2.49 4.65
C TYR A 208 4.33 -2.54 4.13
N SER A 209 5.23 -1.76 4.72
CA SER A 209 6.67 -1.90 4.48
C SER A 209 7.01 -1.82 2.99
N LEU A 210 7.66 -2.85 2.43
CA LEU A 210 7.90 -3.03 1.00
C LEU A 210 6.66 -2.78 0.12
N GLY A 211 5.48 -3.25 0.53
CA GLY A 211 4.23 -3.04 -0.18
C GLY A 211 3.78 -1.58 -0.22
N ALA A 212 4.09 -0.80 0.83
CA ALA A 212 3.84 0.64 0.82
C ALA A 212 4.70 1.37 -0.23
N ALA A 213 5.93 0.90 -0.44
CA ALA A 213 6.77 1.35 -1.55
C ALA A 213 6.14 0.98 -2.90
N ALA A 214 5.68 -0.26 -3.06
CA ALA A 214 5.02 -0.73 -4.27
C ALA A 214 3.78 0.12 -4.60
N ASN A 215 2.93 0.44 -3.62
CA ASN A 215 1.77 1.31 -3.81
C ASN A 215 2.15 2.76 -4.13
N THR A 216 3.19 3.28 -3.47
CA THR A 216 3.73 4.61 -3.77
C THR A 216 4.18 4.68 -5.23
N VAL A 217 4.98 3.72 -5.69
CA VAL A 217 5.43 3.65 -7.08
C VAL A 217 4.24 3.45 -8.03
N ALA A 218 3.32 2.55 -7.72
CA ALA A 218 2.14 2.26 -8.55
C ALA A 218 1.32 3.53 -8.82
N SER A 219 1.11 4.34 -7.78
CA SER A 219 0.34 5.58 -7.87
C SER A 219 0.97 6.65 -8.76
N THR A 220 2.28 6.58 -9.00
CA THR A 220 2.99 7.51 -9.92
C THR A 220 2.93 7.10 -11.39
N ARG A 221 2.46 5.88 -11.68
CA ARG A 221 2.43 5.36 -13.05
C ARG A 221 1.39 6.10 -13.88
N PRO A 222 1.65 6.32 -15.18
CA PRO A 222 0.64 6.84 -16.09
C PRO A 222 -0.63 6.00 -16.01
N ARG A 223 -1.79 6.67 -16.01
CA ARG A 223 -3.13 6.04 -15.98
C ARG A 223 -3.53 5.35 -14.68
N PHE A 224 -2.72 5.42 -13.62
CA PHE A 224 -3.19 5.00 -12.30
C PHE A 224 -4.44 5.82 -11.93
N PRO A 225 -5.57 5.19 -11.54
CA PRO A 225 -6.86 5.87 -11.42
C PRO A 225 -6.96 6.60 -10.07
N ILE A 226 -6.14 7.63 -9.86
CA ILE A 226 -6.02 8.37 -8.58
C ILE A 226 -7.40 8.83 -8.07
N SER A 227 -8.24 9.38 -8.94
CA SER A 227 -9.57 9.89 -8.58
C SER A 227 -10.57 8.80 -8.17
N ARG A 228 -10.24 7.53 -8.39
CA ARG A 228 -11.06 6.36 -8.04
C ARG A 228 -10.68 5.75 -6.70
N ILE A 229 -9.57 6.18 -6.10
CA ILE A 229 -9.15 5.69 -4.79
C ILE A 229 -9.88 6.47 -3.71
N ARG A 230 -10.68 5.76 -2.91
CA ARG A 230 -11.47 6.37 -1.85
C ARG A 230 -10.63 6.69 -0.62
N SER A 231 -9.73 5.78 -0.28
CA SER A 231 -8.78 5.90 0.82
C SER A 231 -7.63 4.91 0.67
N ALA A 232 -6.45 5.29 1.14
CA ALA A 232 -5.29 4.42 1.19
C ALA A 232 -4.55 4.58 2.52
N VAL A 233 -4.00 3.49 3.04
CA VAL A 233 -3.13 3.54 4.22
C VAL A 233 -1.85 2.77 3.98
N TYR A 234 -0.74 3.43 4.30
CA TYR A 234 0.62 2.92 4.22
C TYR A 234 1.24 2.92 5.60
N TRP A 235 1.98 1.86 5.95
CA TRP A 235 2.70 1.76 7.21
C TRP A 235 4.15 1.43 6.97
N GLY A 236 5.07 2.13 7.66
CA GLY A 236 6.49 1.85 7.57
C GLY A 236 7.02 1.98 6.13
N ASN A 237 6.50 2.94 5.37
CA ASN A 237 6.86 3.13 3.96
C ASN A 237 8.35 3.52 3.81
N PRO A 238 9.20 2.72 3.15
CA PRO A 238 10.61 3.09 2.94
C PRO A 238 10.76 4.30 1.98
N MET A 239 9.69 4.71 1.31
CA MET A 239 9.62 5.94 0.50
C MET A 239 9.19 7.17 1.30
N PHE A 240 9.01 7.04 2.62
CA PHE A 240 8.57 8.13 3.49
C PHE A 240 9.51 9.34 3.39
N SER A 241 8.89 10.52 3.29
CA SER A 241 9.59 11.81 3.25
C SER A 241 8.89 12.75 4.23
N PRO A 242 9.62 13.47 5.10
CA PRO A 242 9.01 14.29 6.13
C PRO A 242 8.27 15.50 5.54
N GLY A 243 7.31 16.04 6.31
CA GLY A 243 6.56 17.25 5.93
C GLY A 243 5.52 17.08 4.82
N ARG A 244 5.14 15.84 4.46
CA ARG A 244 4.12 15.61 3.43
C ARG A 244 2.70 15.62 4.03
N PRO A 245 1.67 16.12 3.32
CA PRO A 245 0.32 16.23 3.86
C PRO A 245 -0.32 14.90 4.28
N GLN A 246 0.02 13.81 3.60
CA GLN A 246 -0.48 12.47 3.89
C GLN A 246 0.18 11.82 5.13
N ASN A 247 1.30 12.36 5.61
CA ASN A 247 2.06 11.72 6.69
C ASN A 247 1.24 11.67 7.98
N ARG A 248 1.31 10.53 8.67
CA ARG A 248 0.75 10.29 10.00
C ARG A 248 1.81 9.60 10.87
N GLY A 249 1.55 9.48 12.16
CA GLY A 249 2.52 8.93 13.11
C GLY A 249 3.43 9.99 13.74
N THR A 250 4.46 9.51 14.43
CA THR A 250 5.35 10.35 15.25
C THR A 250 6.60 10.82 14.51
N ALA A 251 7.00 10.16 13.42
CA ALA A 251 8.17 10.57 12.65
C ALA A 251 7.94 11.94 11.99
N LYS A 252 8.70 12.95 12.43
CA LYS A 252 8.64 14.32 11.88
C LYS A 252 9.86 14.69 11.03
N SER A 253 10.91 13.88 11.09
CA SER A 253 12.19 14.07 10.42
C SER A 253 12.71 12.73 9.89
N ALA A 254 13.78 12.80 9.10
CA ALA A 254 14.42 11.68 8.40
C ALA A 254 13.63 11.11 7.21
N LEU A 255 14.41 10.58 6.26
CA LEU A 255 13.95 9.97 5.02
C LEU A 255 13.91 8.46 5.21
N GLY A 256 12.94 7.78 4.59
CA GLY A 256 12.96 6.32 4.50
C GLY A 256 14.10 5.80 3.63
N GLN A 257 14.39 4.51 3.76
CA GLN A 257 15.52 3.83 3.13
C GLN A 257 15.64 4.07 1.62
N THR A 258 14.50 4.20 0.93
CA THR A 258 14.43 4.36 -0.53
C THR A 258 13.84 5.70 -0.97
N ALA A 259 13.58 6.63 -0.04
CA ALA A 259 12.96 7.91 -0.35
C ALA A 259 13.77 8.78 -1.34
N LEU A 260 15.09 8.56 -1.44
CA LEU A 260 15.96 9.23 -2.40
C LEU A 260 15.75 8.78 -3.86
N LEU A 261 15.04 7.69 -4.10
CA LEU A 261 14.62 7.29 -5.46
C LEU A 261 13.56 8.24 -6.05
N GLY A 262 12.97 9.12 -5.24
CA GLY A 262 12.17 10.25 -5.73
C GLY A 262 10.69 9.97 -5.98
N TYR A 263 10.22 8.71 -5.94
CA TYR A 263 8.78 8.44 -6.00
C TYR A 263 8.05 8.97 -4.77
N ARG A 264 6.88 9.56 -4.99
CA ARG A 264 6.06 10.20 -3.94
C ARG A 264 4.60 9.99 -4.26
N THR A 265 3.77 9.97 -3.22
CA THR A 265 2.31 10.02 -3.37
C THR A 265 1.91 11.23 -4.22
N PRO A 266 1.22 11.01 -5.37
CA PRO A 266 0.76 12.09 -6.24
C PRO A 266 -0.14 13.07 -5.50
N ARG A 267 -0.09 14.36 -5.87
CA ARG A 267 -0.87 15.43 -5.20
C ARG A 267 -2.36 15.11 -5.08
N GLY A 268 -2.98 14.56 -6.12
CA GLY A 268 -4.39 14.18 -6.12
C GLY A 268 -4.75 13.05 -5.15
N MET A 269 -3.77 12.25 -4.70
CA MET A 269 -3.97 11.13 -3.79
C MET A 269 -3.64 11.50 -2.33
N GLN A 270 -2.90 12.59 -2.09
CA GLN A 270 -2.47 13.01 -0.76
C GLN A 270 -3.62 13.20 0.26
N PRO A 271 -4.80 13.74 -0.11
CA PRO A 271 -5.90 13.90 0.86
C PRO A 271 -6.52 12.58 1.34
N VAL A 272 -6.41 11.51 0.53
CA VAL A 272 -7.02 10.21 0.80
C VAL A 272 -6.02 9.17 1.32
N VAL A 273 -4.73 9.50 1.30
CA VAL A 273 -3.66 8.64 1.82
C VAL A 273 -3.34 9.00 3.27
N ARG A 274 -3.12 7.98 4.10
CA ARG A 274 -2.45 8.11 5.39
C ARG A 274 -1.17 7.29 5.37
N ASP A 275 -0.03 7.95 5.41
CA ASP A 275 1.29 7.30 5.41
C ASP A 275 1.88 7.35 6.82
N TYR A 276 1.69 6.28 7.59
CA TYR A 276 2.13 6.16 8.97
C TYR A 276 3.61 5.79 9.04
N CYS A 277 4.38 6.64 9.71
CA CYS A 277 5.76 6.38 10.05
C CYS A 277 6.03 6.75 11.52
N LEU A 278 6.65 5.83 12.26
CA LEU A 278 7.00 6.03 13.67
C LEU A 278 8.46 6.44 13.82
N THR A 279 8.72 7.26 14.84
CA THR A 279 10.08 7.65 15.21
C THR A 279 10.85 6.40 15.61
N GLY A 280 12.01 6.17 14.97
CA GLY A 280 12.83 4.98 15.23
C GLY A 280 12.40 3.74 14.44
N ASP A 281 11.45 3.84 13.52
CA ASP A 281 11.25 2.80 12.50
C ASP A 281 12.40 2.85 11.48
N ILE A 282 13.25 1.82 11.52
CA ILE A 282 14.44 1.73 10.67
C ILE A 282 14.14 1.74 9.16
N ILE A 283 12.95 1.33 8.74
CA ILE A 283 12.56 1.26 7.33
C ILE A 283 12.10 2.62 6.81
N CYS A 284 11.16 3.27 7.52
CA CYS A 284 10.59 4.54 7.06
C CYS A 284 11.36 5.78 7.51
N THR A 285 12.30 5.65 8.46
CA THR A 285 13.19 6.76 8.87
C THR A 285 14.67 6.51 8.58
N ASN A 286 15.02 5.35 8.00
CA ASN A 286 16.40 4.92 7.72
C ASN A 286 17.32 4.89 8.96
N TRP A 287 16.73 4.95 10.16
CA TRP A 287 17.43 4.91 11.44
C TRP A 287 16.50 4.35 12.53
N GLY A 288 17.06 3.71 13.55
CA GLY A 288 16.29 3.10 14.64
C GLY A 288 16.29 1.58 14.58
N ASN A 289 15.16 0.93 14.90
CA ASN A 289 15.10 -0.51 15.07
C ASN A 289 13.90 -1.18 14.39
N LEU A 290 14.07 -2.47 14.05
CA LEU A 290 13.05 -3.28 13.41
C LEU A 290 11.84 -3.52 14.32
N THR A 291 12.01 -3.61 15.65
CA THR A 291 10.87 -3.72 16.59
C THR A 291 9.84 -2.61 16.39
N VAL A 292 10.29 -1.36 16.18
CA VAL A 292 9.38 -0.23 15.96
C VAL A 292 8.65 -0.38 14.63
N HIS A 293 9.35 -0.85 13.59
CA HIS A 293 8.74 -1.15 12.30
C HIS A 293 7.66 -2.23 12.40
N LEU A 294 7.83 -3.23 13.27
CA LEU A 294 6.84 -4.29 13.49
C LEU A 294 5.69 -3.87 14.42
N SER A 295 5.81 -2.71 15.08
CA SER A 295 4.88 -2.27 16.13
C SER A 295 3.59 -1.61 15.62
N TYR A 296 3.40 -1.46 14.30
CA TYR A 296 2.12 -0.96 13.78
C TYR A 296 0.97 -1.92 14.09
N ALA A 297 1.26 -3.22 14.14
CA ALA A 297 0.30 -4.23 14.55
C ALA A 297 -0.05 -4.08 16.04
N ASN A 298 -1.31 -4.32 16.37
CA ASN A 298 -1.83 -4.25 17.74
C ASN A 298 -1.54 -2.91 18.44
N SER A 299 -1.62 -1.80 17.70
CA SER A 299 -1.32 -0.46 18.19
C SER A 299 -2.48 0.50 17.99
N THR A 300 -2.44 1.66 18.66
CA THR A 300 -3.43 2.73 18.44
C THR A 300 -3.45 3.23 16.99
N TRP A 301 -2.35 3.08 16.25
CA TRP A 301 -2.28 3.41 14.81
C TRP A 301 -3.10 2.44 13.96
N GLN A 302 -3.19 1.19 14.41
CA GLN A 302 -4.05 0.17 13.84
C GLN A 302 -5.52 0.59 13.98
N ASP A 303 -5.94 0.90 15.20
CA ASP A 303 -7.34 1.26 15.51
C ASP A 303 -7.79 2.49 14.72
N GLN A 304 -6.97 3.55 14.74
CA GLN A 304 -7.23 4.79 13.98
C GLN A 304 -7.32 4.55 12.46
N THR A 305 -6.60 3.55 11.96
CA THR A 305 -6.68 3.17 10.55
C THR A 305 -7.97 2.42 10.26
N VAL A 306 -8.34 1.44 11.10
CA VAL A 306 -9.60 0.70 10.90
C VAL A 306 -10.78 1.68 10.90
N ASP A 307 -10.84 2.60 11.85
CA ASP A 307 -11.90 3.62 11.91
C ASP A 307 -11.95 4.48 10.65
N TYR A 308 -10.80 4.91 10.15
CA TYR A 308 -10.73 5.68 8.92
C TYR A 308 -11.23 4.93 7.70
N LEU A 309 -10.75 3.70 7.51
CA LEU A 309 -11.11 2.90 6.36
C LEU A 309 -12.59 2.54 6.37
N VAL A 310 -13.17 2.27 7.55
CA VAL A 310 -14.62 2.07 7.69
C VAL A 310 -15.39 3.35 7.37
N GLN A 311 -14.95 4.50 7.91
CA GLN A 311 -15.62 5.78 7.67
C GLN A 311 -15.61 6.16 6.19
N THR A 312 -14.46 6.02 5.52
CA THR A 312 -14.33 6.34 4.09
C THR A 312 -15.02 5.33 3.19
N ALA A 313 -15.12 4.07 3.60
CA ALA A 313 -15.85 3.05 2.85
C ALA A 313 -17.36 3.33 2.76
N LEU A 314 -17.94 3.96 3.79
CA LEU A 314 -19.38 4.18 3.93
C LEU A 314 -19.86 5.55 3.41
N THR A 315 -18.96 6.39 2.90
CA THR A 315 -19.24 7.76 2.45
C THR A 315 -18.79 7.98 1.03
#